data_AF-A0A8C6E4Y4-F1
#
_entry.id   AF-A0A8C6E4Y4-F1
#
_cell.length_a   1.000
_cell.length_b   1.000
_cell.length_c   1.000
_cell.angle_alpha   90.00
_cell.angle_beta   90.00
_cell.angle_gamma   90.00
#
_symmetry.space_group_name_H-M   'P 1'
#
loop_
_entity.id
_entity.type
_entity.pdbx_description
1 polymer ?
#
loop_
_entity_poly.entity_id
_entity_poly.type
_entity_poly.pdbx_seq_one_letter_code
_entity_poly.pdbx_strand_id
1 'polypeptide(L)' 'MTDTFEAVPNFEEMFANGFTKDDKEYQEYLKHPPESPMMVEEWNSRAGGNLRNRVWYLVITL' A
#
# COMPACT_ATOMS: atom_id res chain seq x y z
N MET A 1 -9.61 -8.52 -31.49
CA MET A 1 -9.41 -8.64 -30.03
C MET A 1 -9.03 -10.09 -29.75
N THR A 2 -7.75 -10.42 -29.87
CA THR A 2 -7.19 -11.76 -29.61
C THR A 2 -5.90 -11.69 -28.78
N ASP A 3 -5.35 -10.49 -28.54
CA ASP A 3 -4.13 -10.26 -27.74
C ASP A 3 -4.20 -10.80 -26.31
N THR A 4 -5.40 -10.97 -25.76
CA THR A 4 -5.58 -11.39 -24.38
C THR A 4 -5.20 -12.85 -24.16
N PHE A 5 -5.35 -13.72 -25.17
CA PHE A 5 -5.15 -15.17 -24.99
C PHE A 5 -3.68 -15.62 -25.09
N GLU A 6 -2.85 -14.91 -25.86
CA GLU A 6 -1.41 -15.22 -25.94
C GLU A 6 -0.62 -14.65 -24.75
N ALA A 7 -1.10 -13.56 -24.15
CA ALA A 7 -0.41 -12.89 -23.05
C ALA A 7 -0.65 -13.55 -21.67
N VAL A 8 -1.82 -14.16 -21.44
CA VAL A 8 -2.17 -14.80 -20.16
C VAL A 8 -1.20 -15.91 -19.71
N PRO A 9 -0.86 -16.93 -20.53
CA PRO A 9 0.09 -17.96 -20.11
C PRO A 9 1.50 -17.40 -19.88
N ASN A 10 1.86 -16.34 -20.61
CA ASN A 10 3.15 -15.67 -20.44
C ASN A 10 3.24 -14.96 -19.08
N PHE A 11 2.17 -14.31 -18.61
CA PHE A 11 2.18 -13.65 -17.30
C PHE A 11 2.22 -14.65 -16.14
N GLU A 12 1.49 -15.76 -16.22
CA GLU A 12 1.48 -16.77 -15.15
C GLU A 12 2.87 -17.42 -14.98
N GLU A 13 3.59 -17.68 -16.08
CA GLU A 13 4.97 -18.14 -16.03
C GLU A 13 5.96 -17.06 -15.56
N MET A 14 5.81 -15.81 -16.05
CA MET A 14 6.68 -14.70 -15.65
C MET A 14 6.59 -14.36 -14.16
N PHE A 15 5.42 -14.52 -13.56
CA PHE A 15 5.16 -14.25 -12.15
C PHE A 15 4.99 -15.52 -11.32
N ALA A 16 5.43 -16.68 -11.81
CA ALA A 16 5.29 -17.97 -11.11
C ALA A 16 5.92 -17.96 -9.71
N ASN A 17 6.96 -17.14 -9.51
CA ASN A 17 7.63 -16.97 -8.23
C ASN A 17 7.03 -15.83 -7.38
N GLY A 18 6.01 -15.12 -7.86
CA GLY A 18 5.41 -13.97 -7.18
C GLY A 18 5.02 -14.29 -5.75
N PHE A 19 5.39 -13.42 -4.81
CA PHE A 19 5.10 -13.57 -3.37
C PHE A 19 5.78 -14.78 -2.68
N THR A 20 6.73 -15.44 -3.34
CA THR A 20 7.51 -16.53 -2.74
C THR A 20 8.82 -16.03 -2.11
N LYS A 21 9.66 -16.95 -1.62
CA LYS A 21 11.01 -16.62 -1.11
C LYS A 21 11.98 -16.22 -2.20
N ASP A 22 11.74 -16.67 -3.44
CA ASP A 22 12.59 -16.40 -4.59
C ASP A 22 12.23 -15.06 -5.26
N ASP A 23 11.10 -14.46 -4.89
CA ASP A 23 10.71 -13.12 -5.29
C ASP A 23 11.50 -12.06 -4.51
N LYS A 24 12.56 -11.56 -5.14
CA LYS A 24 13.44 -10.55 -4.56
C LYS A 24 12.69 -9.28 -4.17
N GLU A 25 11.73 -8.84 -4.98
CA GLU A 25 11.00 -7.59 -4.77
C GLU A 25 10.06 -7.72 -3.57
N TYR A 26 9.36 -8.86 -3.48
CA TYR A 26 8.54 -9.17 -2.31
C TYR A 26 9.37 -9.33 -1.03
N GLN A 27 10.53 -10.00 -1.09
CA GLN A 27 11.42 -10.13 0.07
C GLN A 27 11.99 -8.77 0.51
N GLU A 28 12.15 -7.82 -0.39
CA GLU A 28 12.54 -6.45 -0.06
C GLU A 28 11.37 -5.69 0.58
N TYR A 29 10.16 -5.83 0.04
CA TYR A 29 8.93 -5.28 0.62
C TYR A 29 8.72 -5.71 2.08
N LEU A 30 8.95 -6.98 2.42
CA LEU A 30 8.81 -7.49 3.80
C LEU A 30 9.76 -6.82 4.81
N LYS A 31 10.83 -6.17 4.36
CA LYS A 31 11.76 -5.44 5.23
C LYS A 31 11.27 -4.04 5.56
N HIS A 32 10.28 -3.52 4.83
CA HIS A 32 9.76 -2.19 5.11
C HIS A 32 9.10 -2.18 6.50
N PRO A 33 9.43 -1.18 7.34
CA PRO A 33 8.66 -0.99 8.55
C PRO A 33 7.20 -0.69 8.16
N PRO A 34 6.22 -0.98 9.05
CA PRO A 34 4.85 -0.56 8.84
C PRO A 34 4.82 0.92 8.48
N GLU A 35 4.30 1.23 7.30
CA GLU A 35 4.30 2.61 6.81
C GLU A 35 3.49 3.46 7.79
N SER A 36 4.14 4.48 8.35
CA SER A 36 3.44 5.43 9.20
C SER A 36 2.48 6.22 8.32
N PRO A 37 1.20 6.35 8.70
CA PRO A 37 0.26 7.12 7.91
C PRO A 37 0.82 8.54 7.75
N MET A 38 0.85 9.03 6.50
CA MET A 38 1.26 10.40 6.23
C MET A 38 0.39 11.35 7.05
N MET A 39 1.00 11.98 8.05
CA MET A 39 0.35 12.99 8.86
C MET A 39 0.34 14.28 8.06
N VAL A 40 -0.82 14.66 7.52
CA VAL A 40 -0.98 15.97 6.89
C VAL A 40 -1.32 16.97 7.99
N GLU A 41 -0.35 17.81 8.33
CA GLU A 41 -0.61 18.98 9.19
C GLU A 41 -1.58 19.93 8.47
N GLU A 42 -2.54 20.47 9.22
CA GLU A 42 -3.39 21.57 8.74
C GLU A 42 -4.29 21.26 7.51
N TRP A 43 -4.81 20.03 7.39
CA TRP A 43 -5.77 19.67 6.32
C TRP A 43 -7.02 20.58 6.24
N ASN A 44 -7.31 21.38 7.27
CA ASN A 44 -8.44 22.31 7.29
C ASN A 44 -8.09 23.65 7.98
N SER A 45 -7.05 24.34 7.49
CA SER A 45 -6.62 25.68 7.93
C SER A 45 -7.64 26.78 7.57
N ARG A 46 -8.86 26.70 8.10
CA ARG A 46 -9.80 27.85 8.02
C ARG A 46 -10.79 27.99 9.17
N ALA A 47 -10.67 27.20 10.24
CA ALA A 47 -11.47 27.39 11.45
C ALA A 47 -10.54 27.38 12.67
N GLY A 48 -10.38 28.56 13.27
CA GLY A 48 -9.57 28.74 14.46
C GLY A 48 -10.09 27.97 15.66
N GLY A 49 -9.15 27.64 16.56
CA GLY A 49 -9.45 27.31 17.96
C GLY A 49 -9.24 25.84 18.33
N ASN A 50 -8.13 25.60 19.03
CA ASN A 50 -7.99 24.61 20.10
C ASN A 50 -8.39 23.14 19.80
N LEU A 51 -7.47 22.38 19.20
CA LEU A 51 -7.52 20.91 19.17
C LEU A 51 -6.23 20.32 19.76
N ARG A 52 -6.11 20.42 21.07
CA ARG A 52 -5.25 19.52 21.85
C ARG A 52 -5.83 18.10 21.73
N ASN A 53 -5.06 17.18 21.12
CA ASN A 53 -5.18 15.72 21.28
C ASN A 53 -6.39 15.01 20.62
N ARG A 54 -6.60 15.13 19.30
CA ARG A 54 -7.38 14.10 18.56
C ARG A 54 -6.47 13.32 17.62
N VAL A 55 -5.82 12.32 18.19
CA VAL A 55 -5.16 11.26 17.44
C VAL A 55 -6.24 10.44 16.72
N TRP A 56 -6.25 10.49 15.39
CA TRP A 56 -7.22 9.77 14.55
C TRP A 56 -6.87 8.27 14.44
N TYR A 57 -6.85 7.54 15.55
CA TYR A 57 -6.75 6.07 15.57
C TYR A 57 -8.09 5.37 15.30
N LEU A 58 -9.01 5.97 14.53
CA LEU A 58 -10.40 5.45 14.40
C LEU A 58 -10.83 5.12 12.97
N VAL A 59 -9.92 4.71 12.07
CA VAL A 59 -10.32 4.26 10.72
C VAL A 59 -9.81 2.85 10.35
N ILE A 60 -9.08 2.13 11.22
CA ILE A 60 -8.58 0.78 10.86
C ILE A 60 -9.01 -0.28 11.88
N THR A 61 -10.28 -0.29 12.26
CA THR A 61 -10.90 -1.48 12.88
C THR A 61 -12.40 -1.51 12.62
N LEU A 62 -12.79 -2.06 11.46
CA LEU A 62 -14.07 -2.72 11.20
C LEU A 62 -13.87 -3.77 10.10
#